data_AF-A0A3N5QIW0-F1
#
_entry.id   AF-A0A3N5QIW0-F1
#
_cell.length_a   1.000
_cell.length_b   1.000
_cell.length_c   1.000
_cell.angle_alpha   90.00
_cell.angle_beta   90.00
_cell.angle_gamma   90.00
#
_symmetry.space_group_name_H-M   'P 1'
#
loop_
_entity.id
_entity.type
_entity.pdbx_description
1 polymer ?
#
loop_
_entity_poly.entity_id
_entity_poly.type
_entity_poly.pdbx_seq_one_letter_code
_entity_poly.pdbx_strand_id
1 'polypeptide(L)'
;MEIQPDHINQALFQYADFLHNQFGVQTLADYSAYFYRAAEPGQTSQNKTYQLHTLKEDETLARLATGIQRFKLPDDANYIRIYQEIAANKNQYDPEKAVNTLAEIFEHRRQYDRAAEFWRRSIKEFGPGSDHYKQKKLDQILGHWGQFEPIMAQAAGKPATIEYRFRNGRHIRFTAHAILVPKLLGDVKQYLKSNPANLDWDKMNIEDIGYRLVTKKQNQYIGAKAAEWSLDLQPAQGHFDKRITVQTPLKKPGAYLLTGRMQDGNTSQIMIWLHDTVIVKKPLNQGTFLFTADAVNGRPLADMQMEFFGYQQKPTDWQKVVGRQYNVITTHFSRFSDPQGQLILGPKDLNEQWQWIITAQNKSGRLAYLGFSNIWYAGYYEQQYSQVKVFTITDRPVYRPNQTVKQGTSYTREKNFSNRSRLERLVIIRSDQLFRCRCADPQGITRQSIQSRSRREL
;
A
#
# COMPACT_ATOMS: atom_id res chain seq x y z
N MET A 1 -44.28 -28.08 19.39
CA MET A 1 -43.43 -29.01 18.61
C MET A 1 -42.46 -29.61 19.61
N GLU A 2 -42.71 -30.85 20.06
CA GLU A 2 -41.83 -31.54 21.01
C GLU A 2 -40.52 -31.86 20.30
N ILE A 3 -39.43 -31.26 20.76
CA ILE A 3 -38.07 -31.59 20.30
C ILE A 3 -37.67 -32.87 21.03
N GLN A 4 -37.32 -33.92 20.29
CA GLN A 4 -36.73 -35.13 20.86
C GLN A 4 -35.49 -34.75 21.69
N PRO A 5 -35.30 -35.30 22.91
CA PRO A 5 -34.21 -34.91 23.81
C PRO A 5 -32.81 -34.92 23.19
N ASP A 6 -32.60 -35.80 22.20
CA ASP A 6 -31.33 -35.99 21.50
C ASP A 6 -30.98 -34.85 20.52
N HIS A 7 -31.92 -33.95 20.20
CA HIS A 7 -31.74 -32.83 19.26
C HIS A 7 -31.73 -31.43 19.93
N ILE A 8 -31.87 -31.35 21.25
CA ILE A 8 -31.95 -30.07 21.99
C ILE A 8 -30.67 -29.24 21.78
N ASN A 9 -29.49 -29.84 21.99
CA ASN A 9 -28.22 -29.12 21.79
C ASN A 9 -28.00 -28.68 20.34
N GLN A 10 -28.49 -29.43 19.36
CA GLN A 10 -28.41 -29.05 17.95
C GLN A 10 -29.28 -27.82 17.67
N ALA A 11 -30.51 -27.78 18.18
CA ALA A 11 -31.41 -26.64 18.05
C ALA A 11 -30.85 -25.41 18.77
N LEU A 12 -30.35 -25.58 20.00
CA LEU A 12 -29.70 -24.51 20.77
C LEU A 12 -28.47 -23.97 20.05
N PHE A 13 -27.64 -24.84 19.47
CA PHE A 13 -26.46 -24.41 18.73
C PHE A 13 -26.84 -23.56 17.52
N GLN A 14 -27.81 -24.02 16.71
CA GLN A 14 -28.29 -23.27 15.54
C GLN A 14 -28.88 -21.91 15.93
N TYR A 15 -29.63 -21.87 17.04
CA TYR A 15 -30.20 -20.64 17.55
C TYR A 15 -29.14 -19.67 18.06
N ALA A 16 -28.16 -20.16 18.85
CA ALA A 16 -27.03 -19.36 19.30
C ALA A 16 -26.21 -18.81 18.14
N ASP A 17 -25.98 -19.61 17.09
CA ASP A 17 -25.24 -19.19 15.91
C ASP A 17 -25.99 -18.13 15.10
N PHE A 18 -27.31 -18.28 14.94
CA PHE A 18 -28.15 -17.24 14.37
C PHE A 18 -28.01 -15.92 15.14
N LEU A 19 -28.18 -15.96 16.47
CA LEU A 19 -28.07 -14.79 17.33
C LEU A 19 -26.68 -14.16 17.30
N HIS A 20 -25.62 -14.97 17.34
CA HIS A 20 -24.25 -14.50 17.24
C HIS A 20 -23.97 -13.84 15.88
N ASN A 21 -24.51 -14.37 14.79
CA ASN A 21 -24.38 -13.76 13.46
C ASN A 21 -25.13 -12.43 13.33
N GLN A 22 -26.25 -12.24 14.03
CA GLN A 22 -27.00 -10.98 14.01
C GLN A 22 -26.43 -9.93 14.97
N PHE A 23 -26.03 -10.34 16.17
CA PHE A 23 -25.75 -9.45 17.30
C PHE A 23 -24.31 -9.52 17.81
N GLY A 24 -23.46 -10.33 17.20
CA GLY A 24 -22.04 -10.43 17.55
C GLY A 24 -21.23 -9.22 17.11
N VAL A 25 -20.16 -8.92 17.86
CA VAL A 25 -19.31 -7.75 17.60
C VAL A 25 -18.53 -7.85 16.28
N GLN A 26 -18.35 -9.06 15.73
CA GLN A 26 -17.73 -9.30 14.42
C GLN A 26 -18.52 -8.66 13.27
N THR A 27 -19.83 -8.41 13.46
CA THR A 27 -20.66 -7.67 12.48
C THR A 27 -20.18 -6.24 12.26
N LEU A 28 -19.28 -5.73 13.12
CA LEU A 28 -18.71 -4.38 13.04
C LEU A 28 -17.32 -4.34 12.37
N ALA A 29 -16.83 -5.46 11.82
CA ALA A 29 -15.49 -5.55 11.22
C ALA A 29 -15.24 -4.51 10.12
N ASP A 30 -16.22 -4.25 9.26
CA ASP A 30 -16.13 -3.23 8.18
C ASP A 30 -16.04 -1.79 8.71
N TYR A 31 -16.38 -1.58 9.99
CA TYR A 31 -16.29 -0.28 10.66
C TYR A 31 -14.98 -0.12 11.46
N SER A 32 -14.00 -1.02 11.25
CA SER A 32 -12.69 -1.04 11.91
C SER A 32 -12.02 0.34 12.06
N ALA A 33 -12.16 1.23 11.06
CA ALA A 33 -11.63 2.60 11.09
C ALA A 33 -12.13 3.45 12.28
N TYR A 34 -13.38 3.27 12.72
CA TYR A 34 -13.94 3.94 13.90
C TYR A 34 -13.33 3.42 15.21
N PHE A 35 -12.93 2.15 15.25
CA PHE A 35 -12.29 1.53 16.40
C PHE A 35 -10.77 1.80 16.47
N TYR A 36 -10.12 2.03 15.33
CA TYR A 36 -8.69 2.41 15.29
C TYR A 36 -8.45 3.88 15.67
N ARG A 37 -9.35 4.81 15.31
CA ARG A 37 -9.24 6.22 15.74
C ARG A 37 -9.45 6.45 17.25
N ALA A 38 -10.13 5.52 17.93
CA ALA A 38 -10.38 5.61 19.36
C ALA A 38 -9.23 5.07 20.24
N ALA A 39 -8.14 4.57 19.63
CA ALA A 39 -7.05 3.86 20.30
C ALA A 39 -5.68 4.52 20.06
N GLU A 40 -5.58 5.84 20.13
CA GLU A 40 -4.28 6.50 20.31
C GLU A 40 -3.78 6.30 21.76
N PRO A 41 -2.51 5.93 21.96
CA PRO A 41 -1.97 5.71 23.30
C PRO A 41 -1.86 7.04 24.05
N GLY A 42 -2.57 7.15 25.18
CA GLY A 42 -2.50 8.29 26.10
C GLY A 42 -3.71 9.21 26.09
N GLN A 43 -4.67 9.04 25.16
CA GLN A 43 -5.97 9.69 25.26
C GLN A 43 -7.03 8.66 25.66
N THR A 44 -7.64 8.85 26.84
CA THR A 44 -8.94 8.26 27.16
C THR A 44 -9.93 8.72 26.09
N SER A 45 -10.17 7.90 25.08
CA SER A 45 -11.23 8.17 24.12
C SER A 45 -12.54 8.29 24.89
N GLN A 46 -13.17 9.46 24.81
CA GLN A 46 -14.41 9.80 25.51
C GLN A 46 -15.60 8.89 25.12
N ASN A 47 -15.43 7.97 24.17
CA ASN A 47 -16.49 7.17 23.61
C ASN A 47 -16.49 5.74 24.20
N LYS A 48 -17.02 5.60 25.42
CA LYS A 48 -17.23 4.32 26.13
C LYS A 48 -17.98 3.28 25.28
N THR A 49 -18.76 3.72 24.30
CA THR A 49 -19.56 2.89 23.39
C THR A 49 -18.73 1.85 22.64
N TYR A 50 -17.48 2.15 22.28
CA TYR A 50 -16.65 1.27 21.42
C TYR A 50 -15.60 0.46 22.19
N GLN A 51 -15.67 0.44 23.53
CA GLN A 51 -14.74 -0.29 24.39
C GLN A 51 -15.13 -1.77 24.52
N LEU A 52 -14.88 -2.55 23.45
CA LEU A 52 -15.26 -3.97 23.36
C LEU A 52 -14.82 -4.82 24.56
N HIS A 53 -13.62 -4.56 25.08
CA HIS A 53 -13.05 -5.31 26.20
C HIS A 53 -13.81 -5.15 27.52
N THR A 54 -14.68 -4.14 27.62
CA THR A 54 -15.51 -3.87 28.81
C THR A 54 -16.92 -4.46 28.72
N LEU A 55 -17.27 -5.15 27.63
CA LEU A 55 -18.58 -5.77 27.46
C LEU A 55 -18.76 -6.89 28.49
N LYS A 56 -19.87 -6.84 29.24
CA LYS A 56 -20.29 -8.00 30.04
C LYS A 56 -20.78 -9.13 29.13
N GLU A 57 -20.92 -10.33 29.67
CA GLU A 57 -21.41 -11.48 28.91
C GLU A 57 -22.88 -11.33 28.47
N ASP A 58 -23.66 -10.55 29.21
CA ASP A 58 -25.05 -10.17 28.86
C ASP A 58 -25.12 -8.93 27.96
N GLU A 59 -23.98 -8.32 27.62
CA GLU A 59 -23.90 -7.13 26.77
C GLU A 59 -23.32 -7.45 25.39
N THR A 60 -23.77 -6.70 24.40
CA THR A 60 -23.19 -6.72 23.06
C THR A 60 -23.11 -5.32 22.46
N LEU A 61 -22.31 -5.20 21.40
CA LEU A 61 -22.24 -4.04 20.53
C LEU A 61 -22.57 -4.51 19.12
N ALA A 62 -23.67 -4.02 18.54
CA ALA A 62 -24.12 -4.44 17.22
C ALA A 62 -24.66 -3.25 16.42
N ARG A 63 -24.71 -3.40 15.09
CA ARG A 63 -25.31 -2.43 14.20
C ARG A 63 -26.82 -2.66 14.12
N LEU A 64 -27.59 -1.68 14.57
CA LEU A 64 -29.04 -1.63 14.42
C LEU A 64 -29.41 -0.63 13.32
N ALA A 65 -30.69 -0.59 12.94
CA ALA A 65 -31.21 0.38 11.96
C ALA A 65 -30.90 1.84 12.34
N THR A 66 -30.73 2.11 13.64
CA THR A 66 -30.43 3.42 14.23
C THR A 66 -28.94 3.70 14.43
N GLY A 67 -28.05 2.78 14.01
CA GLY A 67 -26.60 2.89 14.15
C GLY A 67 -26.00 1.84 15.09
N ILE A 68 -24.73 2.02 15.45
CA ILE A 68 -24.02 1.11 16.36
C ILE A 68 -24.48 1.37 17.80
N GLN A 69 -25.02 0.36 18.46
CA GLN A 69 -25.54 0.48 19.83
C GLN A 69 -24.97 -0.60 20.74
N ARG A 70 -24.66 -0.20 21.98
CA ARG A 70 -24.33 -1.10 23.10
C ARG A 70 -25.61 -1.37 23.89
N PHE A 71 -25.99 -2.63 24.05
CA PHE A 71 -27.22 -3.01 24.76
C PHE A 71 -27.08 -4.40 25.40
N LYS A 72 -28.02 -4.70 26.31
CA LYS A 72 -28.11 -6.01 26.94
C LYS A 72 -28.97 -6.97 26.13
N LEU A 73 -28.52 -8.21 26.02
CA LEU A 73 -29.32 -9.30 25.47
C LEU A 73 -30.13 -9.95 26.61
N PRO A 74 -31.43 -10.21 26.41
CA PRO A 74 -32.20 -11.02 27.36
C PRO A 74 -31.62 -12.45 27.42
N ASP A 75 -31.88 -13.16 28.52
CA ASP A 75 -31.26 -14.46 28.82
C ASP A 75 -31.49 -15.51 27.71
N ASP A 76 -32.66 -15.49 27.09
CA ASP A 76 -33.05 -16.38 25.99
C ASP A 76 -32.38 -16.01 24.65
N ALA A 77 -31.97 -14.76 24.45
CA ALA A 77 -31.23 -14.31 23.27
C ALA A 77 -29.72 -14.15 23.52
N ASN A 78 -29.23 -14.48 24.71
CA ASN A 78 -27.81 -14.37 25.05
C ASN A 78 -27.04 -15.57 24.50
N TYR A 79 -26.50 -15.42 23.29
CA TYR A 79 -25.74 -16.48 22.62
C TYR A 79 -24.53 -16.98 23.43
N ILE A 80 -23.87 -16.15 24.25
CA ILE A 80 -22.78 -16.60 25.13
C ILE A 80 -23.31 -17.60 26.16
N ARG A 81 -24.42 -17.27 26.81
CA ARG A 81 -25.07 -18.14 27.78
C ARG A 81 -25.49 -19.46 27.15
N ILE A 82 -26.10 -19.42 25.97
CA ILE A 82 -26.53 -20.64 25.26
C ILE A 82 -25.32 -21.52 24.90
N TYR A 83 -24.22 -20.94 24.39
CA TYR A 83 -23.01 -21.71 24.13
C TYR A 83 -22.37 -22.27 25.41
N GLN A 84 -22.42 -21.55 26.54
CA GLN A 84 -21.95 -22.06 27.82
C GLN A 84 -22.77 -23.26 28.30
N GLU A 85 -24.09 -23.25 28.09
CA GLU A 85 -24.99 -24.37 28.39
C GLU A 85 -24.65 -25.61 27.54
N ILE A 86 -24.49 -25.44 26.22
CA ILE A 86 -24.06 -26.53 25.31
C ILE A 86 -22.69 -27.08 25.74
N ALA A 87 -21.75 -26.19 26.07
CA ALA A 87 -20.42 -26.58 26.51
C ALA A 87 -20.39 -27.29 27.88
N ALA A 88 -21.41 -27.11 28.72
CA ALA A 88 -21.53 -27.82 30.00
C ALA A 88 -22.07 -29.24 29.83
N ASN A 89 -22.89 -29.48 28.80
CA ASN A 89 -23.55 -30.77 28.56
C ASN A 89 -22.72 -31.70 27.65
N LYS A 90 -21.69 -32.33 28.23
CA LYS A 90 -20.68 -33.13 27.49
C LYS A 90 -21.18 -34.39 26.79
N ASN A 91 -22.39 -34.87 27.12
CA ASN A 91 -22.94 -36.14 26.61
C ASN A 91 -23.79 -35.97 25.34
N GLN A 92 -23.85 -34.76 24.77
CA GLN A 92 -24.71 -34.42 23.64
C GLN A 92 -23.92 -33.73 22.52
N TYR A 93 -24.63 -33.31 21.46
CA TYR A 93 -24.06 -32.77 20.23
C TYR A 93 -23.07 -31.59 20.44
N ASP A 94 -21.85 -31.78 19.93
CA ASP A 94 -20.77 -30.81 19.63
C ASP A 94 -20.33 -29.80 20.75
N PRO A 95 -20.02 -30.28 21.97
CA PRO A 95 -19.52 -29.43 23.05
C PRO A 95 -18.15 -28.80 22.73
N GLU A 96 -17.32 -29.46 21.91
CA GLU A 96 -16.05 -28.93 21.45
C GLU A 96 -16.24 -27.64 20.67
N LYS A 97 -17.13 -27.64 19.68
CA LYS A 97 -17.42 -26.47 18.86
C LYS A 97 -17.95 -25.31 19.69
N ALA A 98 -18.83 -25.56 20.65
CA ALA A 98 -19.32 -24.51 21.55
C ALA A 98 -18.20 -23.85 22.36
N VAL A 99 -17.26 -24.63 22.92
CA VAL A 99 -16.09 -24.09 23.64
C VAL A 99 -15.18 -23.29 22.70
N ASN A 100 -14.95 -23.76 21.48
CA ASN A 100 -14.15 -23.03 20.48
C ASN A 100 -14.82 -21.71 20.07
N THR A 101 -16.13 -21.71 19.82
CA THR A 101 -16.88 -20.51 19.49
C THR A 101 -16.87 -19.49 20.63
N LEU A 102 -16.96 -19.93 21.90
CA LEU A 102 -16.79 -19.04 23.05
C LEU A 102 -15.41 -18.38 23.05
N ALA A 103 -14.34 -19.15 22.79
CA ALA A 103 -12.99 -18.59 22.71
C ALA A 103 -12.88 -17.49 21.62
N GLU A 104 -13.44 -17.73 20.44
CA GLU A 104 -13.46 -16.76 19.33
C GLU A 104 -14.32 -15.53 19.64
N ILE A 105 -15.49 -15.69 20.28
CA ILE A 105 -16.31 -14.58 20.74
C ILE A 105 -15.50 -13.65 21.65
N PHE A 106 -14.76 -14.21 22.61
CA PHE A 106 -13.94 -13.42 23.52
C PHE A 106 -12.72 -12.81 22.82
N GLU A 107 -12.15 -13.44 21.78
CA GLU A 107 -11.13 -12.80 20.92
C GLU A 107 -11.70 -11.57 20.19
N HIS A 108 -12.87 -11.70 19.56
CA HIS A 108 -13.53 -10.61 18.84
C HIS A 108 -13.94 -9.46 19.78
N ARG A 109 -14.32 -9.78 21.02
CA ARG A 109 -14.57 -8.81 22.09
C ARG A 109 -13.30 -8.19 22.67
N ARG A 110 -12.10 -8.60 22.23
CA ARG A 110 -10.80 -8.20 22.80
C ARG A 110 -10.66 -8.49 24.30
N GLN A 111 -11.27 -9.59 24.74
CA GLN A 111 -11.22 -10.10 26.11
C GLN A 111 -10.27 -11.29 26.16
N TYR A 112 -8.99 -11.01 25.93
CA TYR A 112 -7.99 -12.02 25.62
C TYR A 112 -7.73 -13.00 26.76
N ASP A 113 -7.81 -12.55 28.03
CA ASP A 113 -7.69 -13.44 29.19
C ASP A 113 -8.79 -14.52 29.18
N ARG A 114 -10.05 -14.11 28.97
CA ARG A 114 -11.20 -15.04 28.86
C ARG A 114 -11.07 -15.95 27.64
N ALA A 115 -10.66 -15.41 26.49
CA ALA A 115 -10.41 -16.22 25.30
C ALA A 115 -9.34 -17.31 25.55
N ALA A 116 -8.25 -16.96 26.23
CA ALA A 116 -7.20 -17.91 26.61
C ALA A 116 -7.70 -18.99 27.58
N GLU A 117 -8.59 -18.66 28.51
CA GLU A 117 -9.27 -19.65 29.38
C GLU A 117 -10.05 -20.68 28.55
N PHE A 118 -10.86 -20.23 27.60
CA PHE A 118 -11.65 -21.15 26.75
C PHE A 118 -10.78 -21.96 25.80
N TRP A 119 -9.72 -21.40 25.21
CA TRP A 119 -8.78 -22.18 24.41
C TRP A 119 -8.06 -23.25 25.24
N ARG A 120 -7.56 -22.90 26.44
CA ARG A 120 -6.98 -23.89 27.37
C ARG A 120 -7.97 -24.98 27.72
N ARG A 121 -9.23 -24.62 27.98
CA ARG A 121 -10.31 -25.59 28.25
C ARG A 121 -10.52 -26.52 27.06
N SER A 122 -10.64 -25.99 25.85
CA SER A 122 -10.84 -26.81 24.65
C SER A 122 -9.67 -27.76 24.39
N ILE A 123 -8.43 -27.29 24.57
CA ILE A 123 -7.23 -28.14 24.43
C ILE A 123 -7.23 -29.25 25.48
N LYS A 124 -7.59 -28.93 26.73
CA LYS A 124 -7.63 -29.90 27.83
C LYS A 124 -8.72 -30.96 27.63
N GLU A 125 -9.90 -30.55 27.16
CA GLU A 125 -11.07 -31.44 27.04
C GLU A 125 -11.11 -32.23 25.74
N PHE A 126 -10.66 -31.64 24.63
CA PHE A 126 -10.83 -32.18 23.27
C PHE A 126 -9.51 -32.29 22.49
N GLY A 127 -8.38 -32.03 23.13
CA GLY A 127 -7.07 -32.00 22.49
C GLY A 127 -6.85 -30.76 21.60
N PRO A 128 -5.64 -30.61 21.05
CA PRO A 128 -5.20 -29.39 20.35
C PRO A 128 -5.82 -29.19 18.96
N GLY A 129 -6.61 -30.15 18.46
CA GLY A 129 -7.18 -30.16 17.12
C GLY A 129 -6.16 -30.44 16.02
N SER A 130 -6.64 -30.52 14.77
CA SER A 130 -5.77 -30.73 13.59
C SER A 130 -4.69 -29.65 13.50
N ASP A 131 -3.47 -30.03 13.13
CA ASP A 131 -2.30 -29.14 13.04
C ASP A 131 -2.05 -28.26 14.27
N HIS A 132 -2.53 -28.68 15.44
CA HIS A 132 -2.46 -27.93 16.70
C HIS A 132 -3.07 -26.51 16.61
N TYR A 133 -4.12 -26.31 15.80
CA TYR A 133 -4.66 -24.96 15.57
C TYR A 133 -5.11 -24.25 16.85
N LYS A 134 -5.65 -24.99 17.83
CA LYS A 134 -6.08 -24.41 19.12
C LYS A 134 -4.90 -23.93 19.95
N GLN A 135 -3.80 -24.68 19.94
CA GLN A 135 -2.55 -24.25 20.58
C GLN A 135 -2.02 -22.99 19.90
N LYS A 136 -2.02 -22.95 18.56
CA LYS A 136 -1.61 -21.75 17.81
C LYS A 136 -2.48 -20.54 18.17
N LYS A 137 -3.80 -20.70 18.32
CA LYS A 137 -4.72 -19.64 18.80
C LYS A 137 -4.37 -19.16 20.21
N LEU A 138 -4.13 -20.09 21.14
CA LEU A 138 -3.70 -19.76 22.50
C LEU A 138 -2.35 -19.01 22.50
N ASP A 139 -1.39 -19.46 21.68
CA ASP A 139 -0.07 -18.85 21.54
C ASP A 139 -0.15 -17.45 20.92
N GLN A 140 -1.11 -17.17 20.03
CA GLN A 140 -1.35 -15.80 19.52
C GLN A 140 -1.74 -14.82 20.64
N ILE A 141 -2.39 -15.31 21.70
CA ILE A 141 -2.80 -14.49 22.84
C ILE A 141 -1.67 -14.36 23.86
N LEU A 142 -1.09 -15.49 24.27
CA LEU A 142 -0.14 -15.57 25.39
C LEU A 142 1.32 -15.39 24.98
N GLY A 143 1.65 -15.63 23.72
CA GLY A 143 3.01 -15.59 23.22
C GLY A 143 3.64 -14.20 23.31
N HIS A 144 4.96 -14.18 23.38
CA HIS A 144 5.74 -12.93 23.32
C HIS A 144 5.90 -12.55 21.85
N TRP A 145 5.10 -11.60 21.40
CA TRP A 145 5.07 -11.16 20.01
C TRP A 145 5.64 -9.76 19.88
N GLY A 146 6.35 -9.51 18.80
CA GLY A 146 6.57 -8.15 18.34
C GLY A 146 7.00 -8.05 16.89
N GLN A 147 6.74 -6.88 16.32
CA GLN A 147 6.93 -6.58 14.92
C GLN A 147 7.27 -5.10 14.73
N PHE A 148 8.03 -4.81 13.69
CA PHE A 148 8.21 -3.45 13.23
C PHE A 148 6.96 -2.99 12.49
N GLU A 149 6.55 -1.74 12.70
CA GLU A 149 5.57 -1.09 11.83
C GLU A 149 6.29 -0.51 10.59
N PRO A 150 5.57 -0.31 9.47
CA PRO A 150 6.16 0.27 8.27
C PRO A 150 6.77 1.64 8.55
N ILE A 151 8.00 1.87 8.06
CA ILE A 151 8.68 3.16 8.14
C ILE A 151 8.94 3.70 6.74
N MET A 152 8.95 5.03 6.63
CA MET A 152 9.46 5.70 5.43
C MET A 152 10.98 5.80 5.48
N ALA A 153 11.57 6.06 4.31
CA ALA A 153 12.95 6.51 4.19
C ALA A 153 13.22 7.73 5.09
N GLN A 154 14.39 7.75 5.73
CA GLN A 154 14.79 8.81 6.66
C GLN A 154 16.08 9.47 6.19
N ALA A 155 16.27 10.74 6.55
CA ALA A 155 17.49 11.47 6.23
C ALA A 155 18.62 11.07 7.19
N ALA A 156 19.84 10.98 6.68
CA ALA A 156 21.04 10.65 7.45
C ALA A 156 21.47 11.82 8.37
N GLY A 157 22.38 11.53 9.30
CA GLY A 157 22.97 12.53 10.21
C GLY A 157 22.28 12.63 11.57
N LYS A 158 21.01 12.24 11.68
CA LYS A 158 20.31 12.06 12.96
C LYS A 158 20.03 10.56 13.21
N PRO A 159 19.90 10.13 14.48
CA PRO A 159 19.39 8.80 14.81
C PRO A 159 18.12 8.47 14.04
N ALA A 160 18.10 7.35 13.32
CA ALA A 160 16.86 6.84 12.73
C ALA A 160 15.87 6.46 13.83
N THR A 161 14.58 6.66 13.60
CA THR A 161 13.52 6.15 14.46
C THR A 161 12.81 4.97 13.82
N ILE A 162 12.39 4.01 14.63
CA ILE A 162 11.51 2.92 14.20
C ILE A 162 10.28 2.87 15.10
N GLU A 163 9.20 2.32 14.57
CA GLU A 163 8.00 2.02 15.33
C GLU A 163 7.96 0.51 15.60
N TYR A 164 7.82 0.14 16.87
CA TYR A 164 7.80 -1.26 17.30
C TYR A 164 6.50 -1.57 18.04
N ARG A 165 5.72 -2.52 17.50
CA ARG A 165 4.51 -3.05 18.13
C ARG A 165 4.82 -4.37 18.81
N PHE A 166 4.40 -4.56 20.06
CA PHE A 166 4.67 -5.77 20.81
C PHE A 166 3.56 -6.12 21.80
N ARG A 167 3.56 -7.38 22.23
CA ARG A 167 2.62 -7.97 23.19
C ARG A 167 3.37 -8.95 24.08
N ASN A 168 3.08 -8.93 25.38
CA ASN A 168 3.59 -9.81 26.45
C ASN A 168 5.12 -9.81 26.70
N GLY A 169 5.92 -9.58 25.67
CA GLY A 169 7.38 -9.54 25.75
C GLY A 169 7.89 -8.37 26.60
N ARG A 170 8.92 -8.65 27.39
CA ARG A 170 9.52 -7.71 28.36
C ARG A 170 10.95 -7.29 28.02
N HIS A 171 11.58 -7.94 27.05
CA HIS A 171 12.93 -7.61 26.63
C HIS A 171 13.10 -7.91 25.14
N ILE A 172 13.79 -7.03 24.44
CA ILE A 172 14.13 -7.20 23.03
C ILE A 172 15.58 -6.82 22.77
N ARG A 173 16.24 -7.63 21.93
CA ARG A 173 17.55 -7.32 21.36
C ARG A 173 17.43 -6.92 19.90
N PHE A 174 18.05 -5.81 19.54
CA PHE A 174 18.16 -5.32 18.19
C PHE A 174 19.58 -5.49 17.66
N THR A 175 19.71 -5.95 16.41
CA THR A 175 20.98 -6.01 15.70
C THR A 175 20.81 -5.47 14.29
N ALA A 176 21.60 -4.46 13.93
CA ALA A 176 21.61 -3.86 12.61
C ALA A 176 22.85 -4.29 11.83
N HIS A 177 22.66 -4.82 10.63
CA HIS A 177 23.73 -5.10 9.68
C HIS A 177 23.62 -4.15 8.49
N ALA A 178 24.74 -3.65 7.98
CA ALA A 178 24.74 -2.89 6.75
C ALA A 178 24.30 -3.78 5.58
N ILE A 179 23.57 -3.24 4.62
CA ILE A 179 23.24 -3.91 3.36
C ILE A 179 24.21 -3.41 2.30
N LEU A 180 24.86 -4.33 1.59
CA LEU A 180 25.86 -4.04 0.57
C LEU A 180 25.19 -3.65 -0.76
N VAL A 181 24.48 -2.52 -0.78
CA VAL A 181 23.78 -1.98 -1.95
C VAL A 181 24.69 -1.84 -3.19
N PRO A 182 25.95 -1.32 -3.08
CA PRO A 182 26.84 -1.26 -4.24
C PRO A 182 27.11 -2.63 -4.87
N LYS A 183 27.29 -3.66 -4.02
CA LYS A 183 27.49 -5.04 -4.47
C LYS A 183 26.24 -5.57 -5.17
N LEU A 184 25.05 -5.33 -4.60
CA LEU A 184 23.78 -5.71 -5.23
C LEU A 184 23.64 -5.11 -6.63
N LEU A 185 23.84 -3.80 -6.76
CA LEU A 185 23.74 -3.12 -8.05
C LEU A 185 24.78 -3.63 -9.05
N GLY A 186 26.01 -3.89 -8.59
CA GLY A 186 27.07 -4.48 -9.39
C GLY A 186 26.72 -5.87 -9.91
N ASP A 187 26.26 -6.76 -9.03
CA ASP A 187 25.87 -8.13 -9.36
C ASP A 187 24.69 -8.15 -10.36
N VAL A 188 23.69 -7.27 -10.19
CA VAL A 188 22.56 -7.12 -11.13
C VAL A 188 23.04 -6.68 -12.51
N LYS A 189 23.88 -5.64 -12.57
CA LYS A 189 24.46 -5.15 -13.84
C LYS A 189 25.30 -6.23 -14.52
N GLN A 190 26.11 -6.98 -13.75
CA GLN A 190 26.95 -8.06 -14.26
C GLN A 190 26.10 -9.22 -14.81
N TYR A 191 25.04 -9.62 -14.10
CA TYR A 191 24.11 -10.65 -14.57
C TYR A 191 23.46 -10.27 -15.90
N LEU A 192 23.03 -9.03 -16.07
CA LEU A 192 22.45 -8.57 -17.34
C LEU A 192 23.49 -8.50 -18.46
N LYS A 193 24.72 -8.07 -18.16
CA LYS A 193 25.83 -8.07 -19.12
C LYS A 193 26.24 -9.47 -19.57
N SER A 194 26.03 -10.50 -18.76
CA SER A 194 26.34 -11.89 -19.14
C SER A 194 25.38 -12.46 -20.19
N ASN A 195 24.41 -11.68 -20.66
CA ASN A 195 23.45 -12.06 -21.70
C ASN A 195 22.76 -13.40 -21.39
N PRO A 196 22.08 -13.54 -20.24
CA PRO A 196 21.51 -14.81 -19.78
C PRO A 196 20.44 -15.30 -20.77
N ALA A 197 20.38 -16.62 -20.96
CA ALA A 197 19.40 -17.23 -21.86
C ALA A 197 17.95 -17.05 -21.37
N ASN A 198 17.77 -17.03 -20.03
CA ASN A 198 16.52 -16.75 -19.36
C ASN A 198 16.76 -15.72 -18.24
N LEU A 199 15.93 -14.69 -18.18
CA LEU A 199 15.94 -13.71 -17.09
C LEU A 199 15.36 -14.32 -15.81
N ASP A 200 16.17 -14.28 -14.76
CA ASP A 200 15.83 -14.68 -13.40
C ASP A 200 15.44 -13.43 -12.61
N TRP A 201 14.17 -13.32 -12.25
CA TRP A 201 13.62 -12.17 -11.55
C TRP A 201 14.28 -11.96 -10.17
N ASP A 202 14.63 -13.03 -9.46
CA ASP A 202 15.26 -12.96 -8.15
C ASP A 202 16.69 -12.39 -8.23
N LYS A 203 17.33 -12.43 -9.42
CA LYS A 203 18.65 -11.82 -9.67
C LYS A 203 18.57 -10.38 -10.13
N MET A 204 17.41 -9.91 -10.58
CA MET A 204 17.21 -8.55 -11.09
C MET A 204 16.48 -7.62 -10.13
N ASN A 205 15.61 -8.15 -9.28
CA ASN A 205 14.66 -7.35 -8.51
C ASN A 205 15.30 -6.55 -7.36
N ILE A 206 15.72 -5.31 -7.63
CA ILE A 206 16.35 -4.42 -6.64
C ILE A 206 15.36 -3.94 -5.57
N GLU A 207 14.08 -3.79 -5.91
CA GLU A 207 13.06 -3.19 -5.04
C GLU A 207 12.72 -4.09 -3.84
N ASP A 208 12.72 -5.40 -4.05
CA ASP A 208 12.33 -6.38 -3.04
C ASP A 208 13.51 -6.97 -2.26
N ILE A 209 14.60 -6.20 -2.12
CA ILE A 209 15.81 -6.67 -1.44
C ILE A 209 15.54 -7.10 0.02
N GLY A 210 14.60 -6.46 0.71
CA GLY A 210 14.21 -6.83 2.07
C GLY A 210 13.68 -8.27 2.16
N TYR A 211 12.69 -8.61 1.34
CA TYR A 211 12.15 -9.97 1.28
C TYR A 211 13.21 -10.97 0.83
N ARG A 212 14.04 -10.62 -0.15
CA ARG A 212 15.12 -11.48 -0.67
C ARG A 212 16.16 -11.82 0.42
N LEU A 213 16.54 -10.84 1.24
CA LEU A 213 17.48 -11.04 2.33
C LEU A 213 16.94 -12.02 3.38
N VAL A 214 15.65 -11.89 3.73
CA VAL A 214 15.01 -12.67 4.80
C VAL A 214 14.57 -14.05 4.32
N THR A 215 13.87 -14.12 3.19
CA THR A 215 13.19 -15.34 2.72
C THR A 215 14.04 -16.15 1.76
N LYS A 216 14.82 -15.48 0.89
CA LYS A 216 15.64 -16.13 -0.15
C LYS A 216 17.10 -16.38 0.28
N LYS A 217 17.43 -16.10 1.54
CA LYS A 217 18.76 -16.34 2.17
C LYS A 217 19.93 -15.75 1.38
N GLN A 218 19.75 -14.58 0.76
CA GLN A 218 20.79 -13.90 -0.02
C GLN A 218 21.80 -13.16 0.88
N ASN A 219 22.45 -13.92 1.77
CA ASN A 219 23.34 -13.41 2.80
C ASN A 219 24.59 -12.69 2.24
N GLN A 220 24.91 -12.88 0.96
CA GLN A 220 26.03 -12.19 0.30
C GLN A 220 25.87 -10.66 0.24
N TYR A 221 24.66 -10.14 0.48
CA TYR A 221 24.38 -8.71 0.55
C TYR A 221 24.30 -8.19 2.00
N ILE A 222 24.49 -9.05 3.00
CA ILE A 222 24.58 -8.64 4.40
C ILE A 222 26.05 -8.33 4.71
N GLY A 223 26.30 -7.08 5.08
CA GLY A 223 27.61 -6.57 5.47
C GLY A 223 27.88 -6.66 6.97
N ALA A 224 28.83 -5.86 7.43
CA ALA A 224 29.24 -5.83 8.83
C ALA A 224 28.10 -5.39 9.77
N LYS A 225 28.18 -5.86 11.03
CA LYS A 225 27.33 -5.40 12.12
C LYS A 225 27.58 -3.92 12.36
N ALA A 226 26.56 -3.10 12.15
CA ALA A 226 26.62 -1.64 12.30
C ALA A 226 26.30 -1.21 13.74
N ALA A 227 25.37 -1.92 14.41
CA ALA A 227 25.01 -1.64 15.79
C ALA A 227 24.29 -2.85 16.44
N GLU A 228 24.31 -2.88 17.77
CA GLU A 228 23.58 -3.81 18.60
C GLU A 228 23.18 -3.12 19.90
N TRP A 229 21.91 -3.27 20.31
CA TRP A 229 21.40 -2.71 21.57
C TRP A 229 20.18 -3.52 22.03
N SER A 230 19.79 -3.34 23.29
CA SER A 230 18.61 -3.97 23.87
C SER A 230 17.72 -2.93 24.53
N LEU A 231 16.44 -3.26 24.67
CA LEU A 231 15.47 -2.48 25.43
C LEU A 231 14.66 -3.38 26.35
N ASP A 232 14.41 -2.89 27.56
CA ASP A 232 13.36 -3.42 28.42
C ASP A 232 12.02 -2.85 27.99
N LEU A 233 11.03 -3.73 27.89
CA LEU A 233 9.69 -3.45 27.40
C LEU A 233 8.67 -3.59 28.54
N GLN A 234 7.69 -2.69 28.55
CA GLN A 234 6.57 -2.73 29.47
C GLN A 234 5.30 -3.07 28.70
N PRO A 235 4.91 -4.36 28.58
CA PRO A 235 3.73 -4.76 27.83
C PRO A 235 2.45 -4.22 28.46
N ALA A 236 1.42 -4.01 27.64
CA ALA A 236 0.09 -3.67 28.13
C ALA A 236 -0.51 -4.86 28.90
N GLN A 237 -1.34 -4.59 29.91
CA GLN A 237 -2.10 -5.62 30.61
C GLN A 237 -3.12 -6.27 29.66
N GLY A 238 -3.62 -7.47 30.02
CA GLY A 238 -4.69 -8.14 29.27
C GLY A 238 -4.32 -8.53 27.84
N HIS A 239 -3.04 -8.81 27.58
CA HIS A 239 -2.53 -9.25 26.26
C HIS A 239 -2.78 -8.29 25.09
N PHE A 240 -2.89 -6.99 25.36
CA PHE A 240 -2.98 -5.97 24.31
C PHE A 240 -1.62 -5.66 23.67
N ASP A 241 -1.67 -5.27 22.39
CA ASP A 241 -0.51 -4.71 21.70
C ASP A 241 -0.18 -3.31 22.27
N LYS A 242 1.11 -3.03 22.43
CA LYS A 242 1.65 -1.70 22.73
C LYS A 242 2.59 -1.29 21.62
N ARG A 243 2.57 0.00 21.25
CA ARG A 243 3.49 0.60 20.28
C ARG A 243 4.46 1.54 20.99
N ILE A 244 5.71 1.52 20.57
CA ILE A 244 6.75 2.47 21.01
C ILE A 244 7.57 2.96 19.83
N THR A 245 7.96 4.23 19.87
CA THR A 245 9.01 4.77 19.02
C THR A 245 10.37 4.46 19.64
N VAL A 246 11.24 3.79 18.89
CA VAL A 246 12.62 3.50 19.31
C VAL A 246 13.60 4.34 18.51
N GLN A 247 14.46 5.08 19.20
CA GLN A 247 15.61 5.72 18.57
C GLN A 247 16.73 4.70 18.38
N THR A 248 17.26 4.63 17.17
CA THR A 248 18.36 3.73 16.82
C THR A 248 19.71 4.45 16.93
N PRO A 249 20.81 3.73 17.19
CA PRO A 249 22.16 4.29 17.10
C PRO A 249 22.63 4.54 15.65
N LEU A 250 21.79 4.29 14.64
CA LEU A 250 22.14 4.42 13.23
C LEU A 250 22.07 5.88 12.79
N LYS A 251 23.23 6.44 12.39
CA LYS A 251 23.35 7.82 11.88
C LYS A 251 23.99 7.90 10.49
N LYS A 252 24.79 6.90 10.13
CA LYS A 252 25.53 6.87 8.87
C LYS A 252 24.58 6.57 7.71
N PRO A 253 24.72 7.26 6.56
CA PRO A 253 23.93 6.95 5.38
C PRO A 253 24.15 5.51 4.93
N GLY A 254 23.10 4.92 4.37
CA GLY A 254 23.11 3.54 3.90
C GLY A 254 21.80 2.80 4.19
N ALA A 255 21.74 1.56 3.72
CA ALA A 255 20.67 0.64 3.99
C ALA A 255 21.10 -0.36 5.07
N TYR A 256 20.21 -0.67 6.00
CA TYR A 256 20.47 -1.58 7.12
C TYR A 256 19.36 -2.62 7.25
N LEU A 257 19.73 -3.88 7.46
CA LEU A 257 18.81 -4.92 7.91
C LEU A 257 18.79 -4.90 9.43
N LEU A 258 17.70 -4.42 10.00
CA LEU A 258 17.47 -4.44 11.44
C LEU A 258 16.73 -5.73 11.81
N THR A 259 17.31 -6.52 12.71
CA THR A 259 16.68 -7.69 13.31
C THR A 259 16.32 -7.40 14.76
N GLY A 260 15.06 -7.60 15.12
CA GLY A 260 14.57 -7.56 16.50
C GLY A 260 14.24 -8.97 16.98
N ARG A 261 14.92 -9.42 18.04
CA ARG A 261 14.68 -10.71 18.70
C ARG A 261 14.00 -10.49 20.03
N MET A 262 12.72 -10.84 20.10
CA MET A 262 11.96 -10.83 21.34
C MET A 262 12.44 -11.95 22.26
N GLN A 263 12.70 -11.66 23.53
CA GLN A 263 13.04 -12.71 24.49
C GLN A 263 11.88 -13.69 24.64
N ASP A 264 12.18 -14.99 24.51
CA ASP A 264 11.20 -16.10 24.55
C ASP A 264 10.04 -15.91 23.56
N GLY A 265 10.32 -15.24 22.44
CA GLY A 265 9.33 -14.84 21.45
C GLY A 265 9.83 -14.93 20.02
N ASN A 266 9.16 -14.20 19.13
CA ASN A 266 9.48 -14.21 17.71
C ASN A 266 10.69 -13.33 17.35
N THR A 267 11.23 -13.57 16.16
CA THR A 267 12.16 -12.65 15.48
C THR A 267 11.40 -11.88 14.41
N SER A 268 11.65 -10.58 14.34
CA SER A 268 11.12 -9.68 13.32
C SER A 268 12.26 -8.93 12.63
N GLN A 269 12.06 -8.52 11.38
CA GLN A 269 13.09 -7.85 10.58
C GLN A 269 12.49 -6.70 9.76
N ILE A 270 13.24 -5.62 9.59
CA ILE A 270 12.88 -4.49 8.74
C ILE A 270 14.13 -3.92 8.06
N MET A 271 13.94 -3.33 6.88
CA MET A 271 14.97 -2.54 6.23
C MET A 271 14.86 -1.07 6.65
N ILE A 272 15.97 -0.47 7.08
CA ILE A 272 16.07 0.96 7.37
C ILE A 272 16.95 1.60 6.30
N TRP A 273 16.43 2.61 5.63
CA TRP A 273 17.18 3.43 4.68
C TRP A 273 17.43 4.82 5.26
N LEU A 274 18.72 5.15 5.41
CA LEU A 274 19.21 6.48 5.76
C LEU A 274 19.83 7.13 4.53
N HIS A 275 19.15 8.11 3.96
CA HIS A 275 19.60 8.82 2.76
C HIS A 275 20.43 10.04 3.16
N ASP A 276 21.62 10.20 2.59
CA ASP A 276 22.29 11.51 2.50
C ASP A 276 22.05 12.18 1.14
N THR A 277 21.62 11.41 0.15
CA THR A 277 21.57 11.79 -1.27
C THR A 277 20.29 11.26 -1.89
N VAL A 278 19.64 12.09 -2.71
CA VAL A 278 18.43 11.73 -3.47
C VAL A 278 18.60 12.04 -4.96
N ILE A 279 17.92 11.25 -5.79
CA ILE A 279 17.74 11.52 -7.22
C ILE A 279 16.24 11.78 -7.44
N VAL A 280 15.90 12.93 -7.99
CA VAL A 280 14.55 13.26 -8.43
C VAL A 280 14.50 13.15 -9.94
N LYS A 281 13.55 12.36 -10.46
CA LYS A 281 13.27 12.22 -11.90
C LYS A 281 11.93 12.87 -12.22
N LYS A 282 11.91 13.79 -13.19
CA LYS A 282 10.68 14.38 -13.73
C LYS A 282 10.68 14.35 -15.26
N PRO A 283 9.59 13.88 -15.91
CA PRO A 283 9.48 13.99 -17.36
C PRO A 283 9.29 15.46 -17.77
N LEU A 284 9.96 15.87 -18.86
CA LEU A 284 9.80 17.15 -19.55
C LEU A 284 9.24 16.91 -20.96
N ASN A 285 8.94 17.99 -21.69
CA ASN A 285 8.64 17.89 -23.12
C ASN A 285 9.88 17.40 -23.87
N GLN A 286 9.82 16.19 -24.45
CA GLN A 286 10.95 15.58 -25.18
C GLN A 286 12.26 15.52 -24.37
N GLY A 287 12.19 15.45 -23.04
CA GLY A 287 13.35 15.34 -22.16
C GLY A 287 13.02 14.72 -20.81
N THR A 288 14.04 14.31 -20.07
CA THR A 288 13.94 13.89 -18.67
C THR A 288 14.83 14.79 -17.83
N PHE A 289 14.23 15.42 -16.84
CA PHE A 289 14.93 16.18 -15.81
C PHE A 289 15.35 15.24 -14.68
N LEU A 290 16.64 15.28 -14.36
CA LEU A 290 17.23 14.60 -13.22
C LEU A 290 17.85 15.65 -12.30
N PHE A 291 17.61 15.50 -11.01
CA PHE A 291 18.15 16.40 -9.99
C PHE A 291 18.73 15.58 -8.85
N THR A 292 19.99 15.86 -8.53
CA THR A 292 20.69 15.26 -7.39
C THR A 292 20.80 16.28 -6.26
N ALA A 293 20.39 15.88 -5.07
CA ALA A 293 20.35 16.77 -3.92
C ALA A 293 20.73 16.07 -2.62
N ASP A 294 21.16 16.87 -1.66
CA ASP A 294 21.34 16.44 -0.28
C ASP A 294 19.97 16.14 0.34
N ALA A 295 19.80 14.94 0.88
CA ALA A 295 18.53 14.45 1.40
C ALA A 295 18.09 15.17 2.69
N VAL A 296 19.00 15.83 3.40
CA VAL A 296 18.72 16.49 4.68
C VAL A 296 18.19 17.91 4.46
N ASN A 297 18.76 18.64 3.50
CA ASN A 297 18.48 20.07 3.33
C ASN A 297 18.00 20.46 1.91
N GLY A 298 17.96 19.51 0.97
CA GLY A 298 17.51 19.73 -0.40
C GLY A 298 18.46 20.55 -1.29
N ARG A 299 19.67 20.87 -0.80
CA ARG A 299 20.65 21.62 -1.60
C ARG A 299 21.11 20.79 -2.80
N PRO A 300 21.33 21.44 -3.96
CA PRO A 300 21.86 20.78 -5.13
C PRO A 300 23.24 20.17 -4.87
N LEU A 301 23.51 19.01 -5.46
CA LEU A 301 24.82 18.38 -5.43
C LEU A 301 25.47 18.46 -6.81
N ALA A 302 26.48 19.31 -6.93
CA ALA A 302 27.30 19.44 -8.12
C ALA A 302 28.27 18.26 -8.28
N ASP A 303 28.74 18.03 -9.50
CA ASP A 303 29.79 17.06 -9.85
C ASP A 303 29.48 15.62 -9.36
N MET A 304 28.21 15.29 -9.21
CA MET A 304 27.76 13.93 -8.94
C MET A 304 27.91 13.13 -10.24
N GLN A 305 28.69 12.06 -10.20
CA GLN A 305 28.77 11.13 -11.32
C GLN A 305 27.47 10.32 -11.38
N MET A 306 26.65 10.62 -12.37
CA MET A 306 25.44 9.88 -12.70
C MET A 306 25.75 8.82 -13.76
N GLU A 307 25.70 7.55 -13.38
CA GLU A 307 25.82 6.41 -14.29
C GLU A 307 24.43 5.94 -14.71
N PHE A 308 24.28 5.71 -16.01
CA PHE A 308 23.07 5.23 -16.64
C PHE A 308 23.35 3.84 -17.19
N PHE A 309 22.66 2.83 -16.67
CA PHE A 309 22.76 1.46 -17.16
C PHE A 309 21.41 1.03 -17.70
N GLY A 310 21.35 0.79 -19.01
CA GLY A 310 20.14 0.34 -19.69
C GLY A 310 20.25 -1.14 -20.05
N TYR A 311 19.14 -1.87 -19.96
CA TYR A 311 19.00 -3.16 -20.65
C TYR A 311 17.71 -3.24 -21.48
N GLN A 312 17.74 -4.08 -22.50
CA GLN A 312 16.58 -4.41 -23.33
C GLN A 312 16.65 -5.88 -23.76
N GLN A 313 15.49 -6.54 -23.88
CA GLN A 313 15.39 -7.83 -24.56
C GLN A 313 15.18 -7.60 -26.06
N LYS A 314 16.08 -8.12 -26.90
CA LYS A 314 15.95 -8.14 -28.35
C LYS A 314 15.67 -9.56 -28.85
N PRO A 315 14.54 -9.81 -29.51
CA PRO A 315 14.25 -11.11 -30.11
C PRO A 315 15.38 -11.56 -31.05
N THR A 316 15.74 -12.84 -31.01
CA THR A 316 16.83 -13.40 -31.83
C THR A 316 16.36 -13.79 -33.23
N ASP A 317 15.09 -14.22 -33.36
CA ASP A 317 14.33 -14.46 -34.59
C ASP A 317 12.90 -14.87 -34.18
N TRP A 318 11.87 -14.24 -34.73
CA TRP A 318 10.47 -14.52 -34.39
C TRP A 318 9.97 -15.86 -34.95
N GLN A 319 10.68 -16.48 -35.89
CA GLN A 319 10.31 -17.76 -36.48
C GLN A 319 10.84 -18.98 -35.72
N LYS A 320 11.73 -18.79 -34.73
CA LYS A 320 12.32 -19.89 -33.95
C LYS A 320 11.48 -20.22 -32.72
N VAL A 321 10.72 -21.32 -32.80
CA VAL A 321 9.91 -21.84 -31.68
C VAL A 321 10.76 -22.58 -30.62
N VAL A 322 11.96 -23.04 -30.98
CA VAL A 322 12.85 -23.82 -30.10
C VAL A 322 14.20 -23.13 -29.92
N GLY A 323 14.73 -23.18 -28.69
CA GLY A 323 15.99 -22.55 -28.32
C GLY A 323 15.81 -21.14 -27.76
N ARG A 324 16.91 -20.39 -27.71
CA ARG A 324 16.96 -19.04 -27.14
C ARG A 324 16.03 -18.09 -27.92
N GLN A 325 15.15 -17.39 -27.18
CA GLN A 325 14.10 -16.53 -27.75
C GLN A 325 14.54 -15.06 -27.89
N TYR A 326 15.47 -14.60 -27.06
CA TYR A 326 15.94 -13.23 -27.05
C TYR A 326 17.40 -13.12 -26.60
N ASN A 327 18.05 -12.05 -27.01
CA ASN A 327 19.30 -11.56 -26.45
C ASN A 327 19.00 -10.43 -25.46
N VAL A 328 19.70 -10.43 -24.33
CA VAL A 328 19.76 -9.30 -23.42
C VAL A 328 20.90 -8.40 -23.90
N ILE A 329 20.54 -7.22 -24.37
CA ILE A 329 21.52 -6.19 -24.73
C ILE A 329 21.61 -5.17 -23.60
N THR A 330 22.80 -4.64 -23.38
CA THR A 330 23.07 -3.63 -22.36
C THR A 330 23.74 -2.42 -22.98
N THR A 331 23.49 -1.24 -22.40
CA THR A 331 24.17 0.00 -22.73
C THR A 331 24.52 0.72 -21.44
N HIS A 332 25.57 1.51 -21.47
CA HIS A 332 25.94 2.30 -20.32
C HIS A 332 26.65 3.59 -20.73
N PHE A 333 26.44 4.64 -19.95
CA PHE A 333 27.18 5.88 -20.05
C PHE A 333 27.18 6.61 -18.72
N SER A 334 27.95 7.69 -18.62
CA SER A 334 27.95 8.56 -17.44
C SER A 334 27.92 10.03 -17.81
N ARG A 335 27.35 10.84 -16.93
CA ARG A 335 27.35 12.31 -16.98
C ARG A 335 27.58 12.84 -15.56
N PHE A 336 28.04 14.07 -15.47
CA PHE A 336 28.12 14.78 -14.20
C PHE A 336 26.92 15.72 -14.06
N SER A 337 26.41 15.89 -12.84
CA SER A 337 25.47 16.96 -12.55
C SER A 337 26.17 18.32 -12.65
N ASP A 338 25.42 19.34 -13.10
CA ASP A 338 25.90 20.71 -13.17
C ASP A 338 26.03 21.35 -11.76
N PRO A 339 26.51 22.61 -11.64
CA PRO A 339 26.60 23.30 -10.34
C PRO A 339 25.27 23.45 -9.58
N GLN A 340 24.13 23.32 -10.28
CA GLN A 340 22.79 23.33 -9.72
C GLN A 340 22.27 21.91 -9.46
N GLY A 341 23.12 20.87 -9.56
CA GLY A 341 22.76 19.48 -9.31
C GLY A 341 21.84 18.89 -10.36
N GLN A 342 21.73 19.51 -11.53
CA GLN A 342 20.77 19.16 -12.58
C GLN A 342 21.43 18.39 -13.71
N LEU A 343 20.62 17.61 -14.41
CA LEU A 343 20.95 16.98 -15.68
C LEU A 343 19.67 16.82 -16.50
N ILE A 344 19.68 17.29 -17.74
CA ILE A 344 18.56 17.11 -18.68
C ILE A 344 19.05 16.23 -19.82
N LEU A 345 18.37 15.11 -20.03
CA LEU A 345 18.68 14.15 -21.08
C LEU A 345 17.50 13.97 -22.04
N GLY A 346 17.80 13.85 -23.32
CA GLY A 346 16.80 13.63 -24.36
C GLY A 346 16.70 12.15 -24.80
N PRO A 347 15.78 11.84 -25.74
CA PRO A 347 15.56 10.48 -26.25
C PRO A 347 16.80 9.81 -26.86
N LYS A 348 17.77 10.60 -27.32
CA LYS A 348 19.05 10.09 -27.86
C LYS A 348 19.92 9.43 -26.78
N ASP A 349 19.96 10.01 -25.57
CA ASP A 349 20.74 9.47 -24.45
C ASP A 349 19.92 8.43 -23.67
N LEU A 350 18.66 8.72 -23.38
CA LEU A 350 17.76 7.88 -22.60
C LEU A 350 16.64 7.30 -23.47
N ASN A 351 16.96 6.26 -24.24
CA ASN A 351 16.01 5.63 -25.13
C ASN A 351 14.88 4.91 -24.35
N GLU A 352 13.62 5.13 -24.78
CA GLU A 352 12.38 4.60 -24.18
C GLU A 352 12.20 3.08 -24.29
N GLN A 353 12.95 2.43 -25.19
CA GLN A 353 12.92 0.96 -25.35
C GLN A 353 13.73 0.22 -24.27
N TRP A 354 14.49 0.96 -23.48
CA TRP A 354 15.40 0.41 -22.47
C TRP A 354 14.80 0.58 -21.07
N GLN A 355 15.08 -0.38 -20.21
CA GLN A 355 14.86 -0.26 -18.78
C GLN A 355 16.14 0.24 -18.11
N TRP A 356 16.05 1.32 -17.35
CA TRP A 356 17.21 2.03 -16.83
C TRP A 356 17.37 1.87 -15.31
N ILE A 357 18.59 1.57 -14.88
CA ILE A 357 19.10 1.86 -13.54
C ILE A 357 19.92 3.15 -13.63
N ILE A 358 19.66 4.09 -12.73
CA ILE A 358 20.42 5.33 -12.63
C ILE A 358 21.07 5.38 -11.25
N THR A 359 22.38 5.51 -11.18
CA THR A 359 23.13 5.66 -9.91
C THR A 359 23.84 6.99 -9.88
N ALA A 360 23.79 7.71 -8.77
CA ALA A 360 24.54 8.93 -8.53
C ALA A 360 25.53 8.72 -7.39
N GLN A 361 26.81 9.00 -7.65
CA GLN A 361 27.88 8.83 -6.67
C GLN A 361 28.93 9.94 -6.75
N ASN A 362 29.73 10.10 -5.71
CA ASN A 362 30.88 10.99 -5.73
C ASN A 362 32.06 10.43 -4.91
N LYS A 363 33.20 11.12 -4.96
CA LYS A 363 34.42 10.73 -4.24
C LYS A 363 34.29 10.76 -2.71
N SER A 364 33.29 11.47 -2.17
CA SER A 364 33.03 11.50 -0.72
C SER A 364 32.28 10.28 -0.20
N GLY A 365 31.88 9.35 -1.08
CA GLY A 365 31.17 8.13 -0.71
C GLY A 365 29.65 8.24 -0.72
N ARG A 366 29.08 9.35 -1.24
CA ARG A 366 27.63 9.47 -1.45
C ARG A 366 27.16 8.47 -2.49
N LEU A 367 25.98 7.90 -2.28
CA LEU A 367 25.33 7.00 -3.21
C LEU A 367 23.81 7.17 -3.17
N ALA A 368 23.22 7.31 -4.34
CA ALA A 368 21.78 7.16 -4.55
C ALA A 368 21.54 6.34 -5.81
N TYR A 369 20.38 5.69 -5.89
CA TYR A 369 19.95 5.03 -7.13
C TYR A 369 18.46 5.16 -7.36
N LEU A 370 18.08 5.10 -8.64
CA LEU A 370 16.74 4.79 -9.10
C LEU A 370 16.78 3.37 -9.68
N GLY A 371 15.89 2.51 -9.19
CA GLY A 371 15.74 1.13 -9.68
C GLY A 371 15.29 1.11 -11.14
N PHE A 372 15.02 -0.09 -11.66
CA PHE A 372 14.56 -0.24 -13.04
C PHE A 372 13.34 0.63 -13.27
N SER A 373 13.51 1.63 -14.13
CA SER A 373 12.43 2.53 -14.46
C SER A 373 12.40 2.76 -15.96
N ASN A 374 11.18 2.75 -16.50
CA ASN A 374 10.97 3.16 -17.87
C ASN A 374 11.15 4.69 -17.99
N ILE A 375 11.56 5.14 -19.18
CA ILE A 375 11.62 6.55 -19.54
C ILE A 375 10.49 6.80 -20.53
N TRP A 376 9.59 7.70 -20.15
CA TRP A 376 8.51 8.15 -21.02
C TRP A 376 8.67 9.65 -21.30
N TYR A 377 8.58 10.00 -22.57
CA TYR A 377 8.65 11.39 -23.02
C TYR A 377 7.25 11.93 -23.26
N ALA A 378 6.89 12.96 -22.49
CA ALA A 378 5.65 13.67 -22.73
C ALA A 378 5.74 14.39 -24.08
N GLY A 379 4.87 14.04 -25.02
CA GLY A 379 4.57 14.85 -26.19
C GLY A 379 3.50 15.88 -25.83
N TYR A 380 3.90 17.04 -25.32
CA TYR A 380 2.92 18.10 -25.08
C TYR A 380 2.48 18.67 -26.43
N TYR A 381 1.30 18.26 -26.91
CA TYR A 381 0.64 18.88 -28.06
C TYR A 381 0.01 20.20 -27.62
N GLU A 382 0.69 21.33 -27.90
CA GLU A 382 0.12 22.67 -27.67
C GLU A 382 -1.21 22.90 -28.42
N GLN A 383 -1.45 22.16 -29.51
CA GLN A 383 -2.68 22.28 -30.31
C GLN A 383 -3.96 22.12 -29.47
N GLN A 384 -3.98 21.26 -28.44
CA GLN A 384 -5.18 21.07 -27.62
C GLN A 384 -5.50 22.29 -26.73
N TYR A 385 -4.49 23.12 -26.44
CA TYR A 385 -4.60 24.33 -25.62
C TYR A 385 -4.83 25.59 -26.45
N SER A 386 -4.47 25.58 -27.74
CA SER A 386 -4.62 26.69 -28.69
C SER A 386 -5.78 26.52 -29.69
N GLN A 387 -6.77 25.69 -29.37
CA GLN A 387 -7.92 25.42 -30.22
C GLN A 387 -9.08 26.42 -29.96
N VAL A 388 -9.65 26.95 -31.05
CA VAL A 388 -10.95 27.61 -31.04
C VAL A 388 -12.03 26.53 -30.87
N LYS A 389 -12.70 26.51 -29.72
CA LYS A 389 -13.82 25.58 -29.46
C LYS A 389 -15.14 26.24 -29.81
N VAL A 390 -15.95 25.56 -30.62
CA VAL A 390 -17.31 25.99 -30.97
C VAL A 390 -18.32 25.14 -30.19
N PHE A 391 -19.16 25.78 -29.39
CA PHE A 391 -20.27 25.12 -28.69
C PHE A 391 -21.57 25.47 -29.37
N THR A 392 -22.27 24.47 -29.89
CA THR A 392 -23.59 24.61 -30.51
C THR A 392 -24.64 24.00 -29.59
N ILE A 393 -25.63 24.78 -29.19
CA ILE A 393 -26.76 24.31 -28.38
C ILE A 393 -27.97 24.15 -29.30
N THR A 394 -28.73 23.06 -29.18
CA THR A 394 -30.05 22.90 -29.82
C THR A 394 -31.14 22.98 -28.76
N ASP A 395 -32.39 23.21 -29.16
CA ASP A 395 -33.49 23.25 -28.19
C ASP A 395 -33.79 21.87 -27.56
N ARG A 396 -33.40 20.79 -28.24
CA ARG A 396 -33.50 19.41 -27.75
C ARG A 396 -32.52 18.48 -28.47
N PRO A 397 -32.15 17.33 -27.86
CA PRO A 397 -31.19 16.40 -28.44
C PRO A 397 -31.79 15.40 -29.44
N VAL A 398 -33.13 15.27 -29.52
CA VAL A 398 -33.81 14.25 -30.35
C VAL A 398 -34.99 14.86 -31.12
N TYR A 399 -35.07 14.56 -32.41
CA TYR A 399 -36.15 14.96 -33.32
C TYR A 399 -36.78 13.73 -33.99
N ARG A 400 -38.08 13.79 -34.28
CA ARG A 400 -38.78 12.79 -35.10
C ARG A 400 -38.64 13.11 -36.59
N PRO A 401 -38.82 12.12 -37.49
CA PRO A 401 -38.88 12.40 -38.93
C PRO A 401 -39.84 13.55 -39.26
N ASN A 402 -39.45 14.40 -40.20
CA ASN A 402 -40.15 15.61 -40.64
C ASN A 402 -40.26 16.76 -39.62
N GLN A 403 -39.62 16.66 -38.44
CA GLN A 403 -39.49 17.80 -37.54
C GLN A 403 -38.38 18.75 -37.98
N THR A 404 -38.65 20.05 -37.91
CA THR A 404 -37.62 21.08 -38.14
C THR A 404 -36.65 21.13 -36.97
N VAL A 405 -35.37 20.88 -37.24
CA VAL A 405 -34.29 21.04 -36.26
C VAL A 405 -34.08 22.52 -35.98
N LYS A 406 -34.19 22.94 -34.71
CA LYS A 406 -33.86 24.29 -34.28
C LYS A 406 -32.45 24.31 -33.72
N GLN A 407 -31.50 24.78 -34.51
CA GLN A 407 -30.17 25.10 -34.03
C GLN A 407 -30.25 26.38 -33.19
N GLY A 408 -29.82 26.29 -31.92
CA GLY A 408 -29.66 27.45 -31.05
C GLY A 408 -28.32 28.17 -31.28
N THR A 409 -27.99 29.08 -30.37
CA THR A 409 -26.80 29.94 -30.47
C THR A 409 -25.50 29.14 -30.45
N SER A 410 -24.54 29.53 -31.30
CA SER A 410 -23.18 28.98 -31.31
C SER A 410 -22.19 29.96 -30.69
N TYR A 411 -21.33 29.47 -29.80
CA TYR A 411 -20.33 30.28 -29.08
C TYR A 411 -18.91 29.80 -29.39
N THR A 412 -18.00 30.75 -29.60
CA THR A 412 -16.58 30.48 -29.87
C THR A 412 -15.71 30.87 -28.69
N ARG A 413 -14.87 29.94 -28.23
CA ARG A 413 -13.92 30.17 -27.15
C ARG A 413 -12.49 29.87 -27.58
N GLU A 414 -11.61 30.84 -27.43
CA GLU A 414 -10.16 30.69 -27.61
C GLU A 414 -9.45 30.88 -26.26
N LYS A 415 -8.45 30.07 -25.96
CA LYS A 415 -7.64 30.17 -24.74
C LYS A 415 -6.23 30.59 -25.15
N ASN A 416 -5.82 31.81 -24.81
CA ASN A 416 -4.52 32.35 -25.17
C ASN A 416 -3.56 32.25 -23.95
N PHE A 417 -2.41 31.60 -24.12
CA PHE A 417 -1.39 31.40 -23.07
C PHE A 417 -0.15 32.30 -23.22
N SER A 418 -0.22 33.34 -24.06
CA SER A 418 0.95 34.12 -24.48
C SER A 418 1.51 35.11 -23.44
N ASN A 419 0.83 35.41 -22.33
CA ASN A 419 1.38 36.28 -21.27
C ASN A 419 1.65 35.52 -19.97
N ARG A 420 2.89 35.05 -19.80
CA ARG A 420 3.37 34.35 -18.60
C ARG A 420 3.55 35.24 -17.36
N SER A 421 3.26 36.55 -17.44
CA SER A 421 3.53 37.52 -16.36
C SER A 421 2.29 38.00 -15.60
N ARG A 422 1.09 37.51 -15.91
CA ARG A 422 -0.13 37.85 -15.15
C ARG A 422 -1.11 36.69 -15.15
N LEU A 423 -1.57 36.27 -13.98
CA LEU A 423 -2.63 35.27 -13.79
C LEU A 423 -4.02 35.78 -14.24
N GLU A 424 -4.09 36.47 -15.37
CA GLU A 424 -5.33 36.91 -15.99
C GLU A 424 -5.60 35.96 -17.16
N ARG A 425 -6.48 34.98 -16.92
CA ARG A 425 -7.01 34.09 -17.96
C ARG A 425 -7.87 34.92 -18.91
N LEU A 426 -7.27 35.49 -19.95
CA LEU A 426 -8.05 36.13 -21.02
C LEU A 426 -8.78 35.04 -21.82
N VAL A 427 -10.08 34.90 -21.58
CA VAL A 427 -10.97 34.20 -22.51
C VAL A 427 -11.30 35.21 -23.61
N ILE A 428 -10.75 35.00 -24.81
CA ILE A 428 -11.12 35.84 -25.96
C ILE A 428 -12.37 35.20 -26.57
N ILE A 429 -13.51 35.88 -26.41
CA ILE A 429 -14.76 35.55 -27.10
C ILE A 429 -14.74 36.33 -28.42
N ARG A 430 -14.51 35.64 -29.54
CA ARG A 430 -14.61 36.24 -30.89
C ARG A 430 -16.06 36.21 -31.34
N SER A 431 -16.64 37.37 -31.66
CA SER A 431 -17.96 37.51 -32.29
C SER A 431 -17.85 37.53 -33.83
N ASP A 432 -18.96 37.29 -34.53
CA ASP A 432 -19.09 37.38 -36.00
C ASP A 432 -18.23 36.43 -36.85
N GLN A 433 -17.76 35.33 -36.27
CA GLN A 433 -17.12 34.29 -37.07
C GLN A 433 -18.16 33.51 -37.87
N LEU A 434 -17.88 33.32 -39.16
CA LEU A 434 -18.70 32.54 -40.09
C LEU A 434 -18.30 31.07 -40.02
N PHE A 435 -19.26 30.20 -39.75
CA PHE A 435 -19.09 28.75 -39.73
C PHE A 435 -19.97 28.10 -40.78
N ARG A 436 -19.47 27.01 -41.36
CA ARG A 436 -20.26 26.13 -42.24
C ARG A 436 -20.76 24.95 -41.41
N CYS A 437 -22.06 24.86 -41.21
CA CYS A 437 -22.70 23.71 -40.55
C CYS A 437 -23.17 22.72 -41.62
N ARG A 438 -22.82 21.45 -41.47
CA ARG A 438 -23.26 20.37 -42.36
C ARG A 438 -24.17 19.42 -41.59
N CYS A 439 -25.38 19.22 -42.10
CA CYS A 439 -26.29 18.19 -41.64
C CYS A 439 -26.00 16.91 -42.42
N ALA A 440 -25.55 15.86 -41.74
CA ALA A 440 -25.28 14.56 -42.34
C ALA A 440 -26.32 13.54 -41.88
N ASP A 441 -26.61 12.57 -42.74
CA ASP A 441 -27.39 11.41 -42.35
C ASP A 441 -26.58 10.43 -41.48
N PRO A 442 -27.19 9.37 -40.92
CA PRO A 442 -26.48 8.39 -40.09
C PRO A 442 -25.35 7.64 -40.81
N GLN A 443 -25.30 7.68 -42.14
CA GLN A 443 -24.26 7.09 -42.97
C GLN A 443 -23.10 8.07 -43.25
N GLY A 444 -23.17 9.29 -42.69
CA GLY A 444 -22.14 10.32 -42.82
C GLY A 444 -22.26 11.15 -44.10
N ILE A 445 -23.31 10.96 -44.91
CA ILE A 445 -23.50 11.71 -46.15
C ILE A 445 -24.14 13.05 -45.82
N THR A 446 -23.48 14.15 -46.19
CA THR A 446 -24.02 15.51 -45.99
C THR A 446 -25.26 15.71 -46.85
N ARG A 447 -26.42 15.89 -46.21
CA ARG A 447 -27.71 16.14 -46.85
C ARG A 447 -27.99 17.63 -47.02
N GLN A 448 -27.42 18.48 -46.17
CA GLN A 448 -27.59 19.93 -46.23
C GLN A 448 -26.37 20.65 -45.67
N SER A 449 -26.03 21.82 -46.22
CA SER A 449 -25.00 22.71 -45.67
C SER A 449 -25.57 24.11 -45.53
N ILE A 450 -25.37 24.73 -44.37
CA ILE A 450 -25.79 26.10 -44.07
C ILE A 450 -24.61 26.91 -43.56
N GLN A 451 -24.67 28.24 -43.72
CA GLN A 451 -23.75 29.16 -43.05
C GLN A 451 -24.42 29.71 -41.79
N SER A 452 -23.67 29.74 -40.68
CA SER A 452 -24.11 30.28 -39.41
C SER A 452 -23.05 31.23 -38.84
N ARG A 453 -23.45 32.18 -38.00
CA ARG A 453 -22.54 33.13 -37.34
C ARG A 453 -22.60 32.96 -35.82
N SER A 454 -21.44 32.97 -35.18
CA SER A 454 -21.36 32.99 -33.71
C SER A 454 -21.90 34.32 -33.16
N ARG A 455 -22.68 34.25 -32.07
CA ARG A 455 -23.06 35.45 -31.30
C ARG A 455 -22.08 35.66 -30.13
N ARG A 456 -21.91 36.90 -29.70
CA ARG A 456 -21.17 37.23 -28.47
C ARG A 456 -22.01 36.81 -27.26
N GLU A 457 -21.41 36.16 -26.26
CA GLU A 457 -22.00 36.11 -24.92
C GLU A 457 -22.02 37.55 -24.36
N LEU A 458 -23.12 37.91 -23.69
CA LEU A 458 -23.16 39.09 -22.82
C LEU A 458 -22.52 38.75 -21.48
#